data_AF-A0A1B6DDH1-F1
#
_entry.id   AF-A0A1B6DDH1-F1
#
_cell.length_a   1.000
_cell.length_b   1.000
_cell.length_c   1.000
_cell.angle_alpha   90.00
_cell.angle_beta   90.00
_cell.angle_gamma   90.00
#
_symmetry.space_group_name_H-M   'P 1'
#
loop_
_entity.id
_entity.type
_entity.pdbx_description
1 polymer ?
#
loop_
_entity_poly.entity_id
_entity_poly.type
_entity_poly.pdbx_seq_one_letter_code
_entity_poly.pdbx_strand_id
1 'polypeptide(L)'
;IVNMNKEFITYRLIICMVKLFYCENYTISPLLMKQSKFYKTVESSTFIDKTLLIQEIFKHDFVLITSPSKFGRTTNLDMLRTFLEIEVDQQGSSIKNVEEDIDGNFFEKPKRNLSLKFNLFKGNNLKVYQDKKFFYRHCGQIPVLYIDFK
;
A
#
# COMPACT_ATOMS: atom_id res chain seq x y z
N ILE A 1 -13.37 -21.17 -36.29
CA ILE A 1 -14.30 -20.71 -35.23
C ILE A 1 -14.17 -21.52 -33.92
N VAL A 2 -13.70 -22.77 -33.94
CA VAL A 2 -13.58 -23.61 -32.71
C VAL A 2 -12.36 -23.30 -31.82
N ASN A 3 -11.30 -22.67 -32.35
CA ASN A 3 -10.03 -22.51 -31.60
C ASN A 3 -10.01 -21.31 -30.63
N MET A 4 -10.80 -20.25 -30.87
CA MET A 4 -10.82 -19.05 -30.00
C MET A 4 -11.46 -19.31 -28.63
N ASN A 5 -12.35 -20.30 -28.52
CA ASN A 5 -13.01 -20.63 -27.26
C ASN A 5 -12.07 -21.33 -26.27
N LYS A 6 -11.09 -22.12 -26.75
CA LYS A 6 -10.12 -22.79 -25.87
C LYS A 6 -9.17 -21.80 -25.20
N GLU A 7 -8.66 -20.84 -25.96
CA GLU A 7 -7.81 -19.76 -25.43
C GLU A 7 -8.57 -18.91 -24.41
N PHE A 8 -9.82 -18.53 -24.69
CA PHE A 8 -10.63 -17.74 -23.74
C PHE A 8 -10.89 -18.47 -22.41
N ILE A 9 -11.10 -19.80 -22.46
CA ILE A 9 -11.25 -20.64 -21.28
C ILE A 9 -9.92 -20.76 -20.51
N THR A 10 -8.79 -20.86 -21.22
CA THR A 10 -7.46 -20.89 -20.57
C THR A 10 -7.14 -19.56 -19.91
N TYR A 11 -7.41 -18.42 -20.54
CA TYR A 11 -7.24 -17.10 -19.92
C TYR A 11 -8.14 -16.91 -18.70
N ARG A 12 -9.40 -17.35 -18.74
CA ARG A 12 -10.29 -17.32 -17.56
C ARG A 12 -9.79 -18.23 -16.45
N LEU A 13 -9.29 -19.43 -16.77
CA LEU A 13 -8.72 -20.35 -15.78
C LEU A 13 -7.43 -19.79 -15.18
N ILE A 14 -6.55 -19.18 -15.98
CA ILE A 14 -5.33 -18.52 -15.49
C ILE A 14 -5.68 -17.32 -14.62
N ILE A 15 -6.61 -16.46 -15.02
CA ILE A 15 -7.08 -15.33 -14.20
C ILE A 15 -7.74 -15.82 -12.90
N CYS A 16 -8.52 -16.91 -12.95
CA CYS A 16 -9.12 -17.51 -11.76
C CYS A 16 -8.08 -18.16 -10.86
N MET A 17 -7.08 -18.87 -11.41
CA MET A 17 -5.98 -19.47 -10.66
C MET A 17 -5.12 -18.38 -10.00
N VAL A 18 -4.82 -17.29 -10.73
CA VAL A 18 -4.15 -16.11 -10.16
C VAL A 18 -5.01 -15.51 -9.05
N LYS A 19 -6.32 -15.30 -9.26
CA LYS A 19 -7.23 -14.82 -8.21
C LYS A 19 -7.26 -15.72 -6.97
N LEU A 20 -7.30 -17.04 -7.16
CA LEU A 20 -7.30 -18.02 -6.06
C LEU A 20 -5.97 -18.01 -5.31
N PHE A 21 -4.84 -17.94 -6.02
CA PHE A 21 -3.51 -17.88 -5.43
C PHE A 21 -3.27 -16.57 -4.65
N TYR A 22 -3.85 -15.46 -5.11
CA TYR A 22 -3.86 -14.17 -4.39
C TYR A 22 -4.76 -14.21 -3.14
N CYS A 23 -5.84 -15.00 -3.15
CA CYS A 23 -6.81 -15.05 -2.06
C CYS A 23 -6.29 -15.80 -0.82
N GLU A 24 -5.43 -16.82 -1.00
CA GLU A 24 -4.93 -17.64 0.12
C GLU A 24 -3.78 -17.01 0.93
N ASN A 25 -3.12 -15.96 0.43
CA ASN A 25 -1.82 -15.51 0.98
C ASN A 25 -1.75 -14.06 1.53
N TYR A 26 -2.85 -13.31 1.59
CA TYR A 26 -2.79 -11.85 1.83
C TYR A 26 -3.56 -11.30 3.03
N THR A 27 -3.92 -12.12 4.02
CA THR A 27 -4.23 -11.54 5.33
C THR A 27 -2.93 -11.07 5.98
N ILE A 28 -2.59 -9.79 5.79
CA ILE A 28 -1.55 -9.14 6.57
C ILE A 28 -2.05 -9.09 8.00
N SER A 29 -1.68 -10.11 8.78
CA SER A 29 -1.94 -10.10 10.21
C SER A 29 -1.25 -8.87 10.83
N PRO A 30 -1.83 -8.24 11.88
CA PRO A 30 -1.19 -7.17 12.63
C PRO A 30 0.25 -7.50 13.08
N LEU A 31 0.52 -8.80 13.26
CA LEU A 31 1.83 -9.33 13.60
C LEU A 31 2.85 -9.22 12.46
N LEU A 32 2.43 -9.44 11.21
CA LEU A 32 3.30 -9.30 10.04
C LEU A 32 3.64 -7.82 9.78
N MET A 33 2.70 -6.90 10.03
CA MET A 33 2.97 -5.46 9.96
C MET A 33 4.05 -4.99 10.94
N LYS A 34 4.05 -5.49 12.17
CA LYS A 34 5.11 -5.17 13.16
C LYS A 34 6.50 -5.65 12.73
N GLN A 35 6.60 -6.49 11.70
CA GLN A 35 7.88 -6.92 11.13
C GLN A 35 8.40 -5.96 10.04
N SER A 36 7.57 -5.05 9.51
CA SER A 36 7.99 -4.03 8.54
C SER A 36 9.16 -3.23 9.10
N LYS A 37 10.17 -2.99 8.25
CA LYS A 37 11.32 -2.16 8.59
C LYS A 37 10.88 -0.72 8.79
N PHE A 38 9.97 -0.23 7.95
CA PHE A 38 9.40 1.10 8.08
C PHE A 38 8.64 1.26 9.40
N TYR A 39 7.77 0.32 9.77
CA TYR A 39 7.05 0.35 11.05
C TYR A 39 8.01 0.56 12.23
N LYS A 40 9.07 -0.26 12.31
CA LYS A 40 10.09 -0.16 13.37
C LYS A 40 10.90 1.15 13.30
N THR A 41 11.13 1.65 12.09
CA THR A 41 11.91 2.87 11.89
C THR A 41 11.10 4.09 12.35
N VAL A 42 9.80 4.16 12.06
CA VAL A 42 8.93 5.29 12.43
C VAL A 42 8.80 5.45 13.95
N GLU A 43 8.76 4.34 14.70
CA GLU A 43 8.71 4.37 16.17
C GLU A 43 10.06 4.74 16.82
N SER A 44 11.15 4.81 16.04
CA SER A 44 12.47 5.14 16.57
C SER A 44 12.65 6.63 16.79
N SER A 45 13.34 7.02 17.87
CA SER A 45 13.73 8.41 18.15
C SER A 45 14.70 9.00 17.11
N THR A 46 15.35 8.16 16.31
CA THR A 46 16.28 8.59 15.24
C THR A 46 15.60 8.69 13.87
N PHE A 47 14.27 8.50 13.82
CA PHE A 47 13.52 8.58 12.59
C PHE A 47 13.59 9.97 11.96
N ILE A 48 13.92 10.01 10.66
CA ILE A 48 13.82 11.21 9.85
C ILE A 48 12.70 11.01 8.85
N ASP A 49 11.68 11.88 8.93
CA ASP A 49 10.52 11.80 8.07
C ASP A 49 10.86 12.18 6.61
N LYS A 50 10.88 11.15 5.76
CA LYS A 50 11.08 11.23 4.30
C LYS A 50 9.80 10.93 3.52
N THR A 51 8.63 10.94 4.16
CA THR A 51 7.37 10.54 3.51
C THR A 51 6.95 11.44 2.34
N LEU A 52 7.48 12.66 2.24
CA LEU A 52 7.32 13.52 1.06
C LEU A 52 7.92 12.92 -0.22
N LEU A 53 8.87 11.97 -0.10
CA LEU A 53 9.37 11.20 -1.25
C LEU A 53 8.23 10.47 -1.98
N ILE A 54 7.18 10.07 -1.27
CA ILE A 54 6.02 9.41 -1.86
C ILE A 54 5.34 10.37 -2.85
N GLN A 55 5.04 11.61 -2.42
CA GLN A 55 4.44 12.61 -3.31
C GLN A 55 5.32 12.92 -4.52
N GLU A 56 6.65 12.98 -4.33
CA GLU A 56 7.58 13.19 -5.42
C GLU A 56 7.54 12.05 -6.44
N ILE A 57 7.45 10.80 -5.98
CA ILE A 57 7.36 9.63 -6.88
C ILE A 57 6.12 9.71 -7.77
N PHE A 58 4.97 10.17 -7.25
CA PHE A 58 3.73 10.29 -8.02
C PHE A 58 3.74 11.36 -9.12
N LYS A 59 4.78 12.22 -9.17
CA LYS A 59 4.91 13.23 -10.23
C LYS A 59 5.53 12.68 -11.51
N HIS A 60 6.07 11.46 -11.46
CA HIS A 60 6.82 10.86 -12.56
C HIS A 60 6.31 9.44 -12.86
N ASP A 61 6.30 9.05 -14.12
CA ASP A 61 5.91 7.69 -14.52
C ASP A 61 6.97 6.65 -14.12
N PHE A 62 8.24 7.05 -14.14
CA PHE A 62 9.39 6.22 -13.80
C PHE A 62 10.34 6.99 -12.89
N VAL A 63 10.81 6.34 -11.81
CA VAL A 63 11.72 6.96 -10.84
C VAL A 63 12.95 6.08 -10.65
N LEU A 64 14.12 6.62 -10.99
CA LEU A 64 15.41 6.03 -10.65
C LEU A 64 15.91 6.62 -9.32
N ILE A 65 15.95 5.80 -8.27
CA ILE A 65 16.46 6.24 -6.96
C ILE A 65 17.98 5.98 -6.90
N THR A 66 18.79 6.95 -7.32
CA THR A 66 20.23 6.96 -7.03
C THR A 66 20.47 7.48 -5.62
N SER A 67 21.17 6.73 -4.77
CA SER A 67 21.50 7.24 -3.43
C SER A 67 22.79 6.67 -2.86
N PRO A 68 23.49 7.43 -1.99
CA PRO A 68 24.67 6.95 -1.29
C PRO A 68 24.42 5.71 -0.42
N SER A 69 25.51 5.11 0.08
CA SER A 69 25.41 4.08 1.11
C SER A 69 24.68 4.62 2.33
N LYS A 70 23.87 3.78 2.99
CA LYS A 70 23.09 4.10 4.21
C LYS A 70 22.06 5.23 4.06
N PHE A 71 21.67 5.62 2.85
CA PHE A 71 20.56 6.57 2.64
C PHE A 71 19.19 6.09 3.16
N GLY A 72 19.07 4.79 3.44
CA GLY A 72 17.81 4.17 3.87
C GLY A 72 16.96 3.68 2.70
N ARG A 73 17.58 3.28 1.58
CA ARG A 73 16.86 2.75 0.39
C ARG A 73 15.83 1.69 0.77
N THR A 74 16.24 0.69 1.54
CA THR A 74 15.35 -0.39 1.99
C THR A 74 14.18 0.15 2.82
N THR A 75 14.44 1.07 3.75
CA THR A 75 13.38 1.69 4.56
C THR A 75 12.44 2.54 3.70
N ASN A 76 12.97 3.27 2.72
CA ASN A 76 12.15 4.10 1.83
C ASN A 76 11.28 3.25 0.88
N LEU A 77 11.80 2.13 0.37
CA LEU A 77 11.02 1.20 -0.44
C LEU A 77 9.96 0.47 0.39
N ASP A 78 10.29 0.08 1.62
CA ASP A 78 9.32 -0.52 2.55
C ASP A 78 8.24 0.48 2.98
N MET A 79 8.60 1.75 3.17
CA MET A 79 7.67 2.87 3.38
C MET A 79 6.72 3.03 2.20
N LEU A 80 7.24 3.06 0.97
CA LEU A 80 6.43 3.19 -0.25
C LEU A 80 5.47 2.02 -0.40
N ARG A 81 5.98 0.79 -0.21
CA ARG A 81 5.13 -0.41 -0.19
C ARG A 81 4.03 -0.27 0.86
N THR A 82 4.38 0.06 2.10
CA THR A 82 3.41 0.21 3.21
C THR A 82 2.37 1.30 2.93
N PHE A 83 2.76 2.39 2.27
CA PHE A 83 1.82 3.44 1.90
C PHE A 83 0.84 3.00 0.81
N LEU A 84 1.33 2.31 -0.22
CA LEU A 84 0.53 1.99 -1.41
C LEU A 84 -0.35 0.74 -1.23
N GLU A 85 0.21 -0.29 -0.59
CA GLU A 85 -0.31 -1.66 -0.60
C GLU A 85 -1.70 -1.73 0.05
N ILE A 86 -2.67 -2.16 -0.76
CA ILE A 86 -4.06 -2.41 -0.35
C ILE A 86 -4.09 -3.34 0.87
N GLU A 87 -4.90 -2.97 1.85
CA GLU A 87 -5.26 -3.84 2.96
C GLU A 87 -6.62 -4.49 2.67
N VAL A 88 -6.71 -5.80 2.89
CA VAL A 88 -7.94 -6.57 2.72
C VAL A 88 -8.38 -7.15 4.05
N ASP A 89 -9.68 -7.27 4.24
CA ASP A 89 -10.26 -7.96 5.40
C ASP A 89 -10.19 -9.49 5.23
N GLN A 90 -10.71 -10.21 6.23
CA GLN A 90 -10.74 -11.67 6.21
C GLN A 90 -11.60 -12.24 5.08
N GLN A 91 -12.48 -11.43 4.51
CA GLN A 91 -13.37 -11.76 3.40
C GLN A 91 -12.75 -11.37 2.04
N GLY A 92 -11.52 -10.84 2.04
CA GLY A 92 -10.81 -10.41 0.83
C GLY A 92 -11.32 -9.09 0.26
N SER A 93 -12.16 -8.35 0.99
CA SER A 93 -12.64 -7.03 0.58
C SER A 93 -11.65 -5.94 1.01
N SER A 94 -11.39 -4.98 0.13
CA SER A 94 -10.47 -3.88 0.42
C SER A 94 -10.99 -2.99 1.56
N ILE A 95 -10.15 -2.76 2.55
CA ILE A 95 -10.45 -1.90 3.70
C ILE A 95 -10.43 -0.44 3.24
N LYS A 96 -11.60 0.18 3.19
CA LYS A 96 -11.73 1.63 2.93
C LYS A 96 -11.59 2.40 4.24
N ASN A 97 -10.59 3.27 4.32
CA ASN A 97 -10.33 4.13 5.50
C ASN A 97 -11.13 5.44 5.49
N VAL A 98 -11.57 5.85 4.31
CA VAL A 98 -12.20 7.14 4.06
C VAL A 98 -13.45 6.92 3.22
N GLU A 99 -14.48 7.72 3.48
CA GLU A 99 -15.72 7.80 2.73
C GLU A 99 -15.76 9.14 1.98
N GLU A 100 -16.41 9.17 0.83
CA GLU A 100 -16.58 10.37 0.00
C GLU A 100 -18.05 10.74 0.01
N ASP A 101 -18.37 12.01 0.28
CA ASP A 101 -19.74 12.51 0.14
C ASP A 101 -20.11 12.76 -1.33
N ILE A 102 -21.35 13.19 -1.54
CA ILE A 102 -21.88 13.53 -2.86
C ILE A 102 -21.15 14.75 -3.46
N ASP A 103 -20.58 15.60 -2.62
CA ASP A 103 -19.87 16.83 -2.98
C ASP A 103 -18.35 16.61 -3.23
N GLY A 104 -17.86 15.38 -3.07
CA GLY A 104 -16.45 15.00 -3.25
C GLY A 104 -15.54 15.30 -2.06
N ASN A 105 -16.09 15.59 -0.88
CA ASN A 105 -15.35 15.73 0.37
C ASN A 105 -15.10 14.37 1.01
N PHE A 106 -13.90 14.25 1.58
CA PHE A 106 -13.44 13.03 2.23
C PHE A 106 -13.65 13.05 3.74
N PHE A 107 -14.25 11.98 4.28
CA PHE A 107 -14.49 11.76 5.71
C PHE A 107 -13.75 10.51 6.18
N GLU A 108 -12.86 10.67 7.16
CA GLU A 108 -12.18 9.53 7.75
C GLU A 108 -13.13 8.72 8.62
N LYS A 109 -13.04 7.39 8.52
CA LYS A 109 -13.77 6.51 9.43
C LYS A 109 -13.30 6.69 10.88
N PRO A 110 -14.14 6.32 11.86
CA PRO A 110 -13.75 6.34 13.27
C PRO A 110 -12.45 5.54 13.49
N LYS A 111 -11.59 5.99 14.41
CA LYS A 111 -10.25 5.40 14.65
C LYS A 111 -10.25 3.87 14.78
N ARG A 112 -11.29 3.29 15.38
CA ARG A 112 -11.51 1.84 15.54
C ARG A 112 -11.65 1.06 14.23
N ASN A 113 -12.00 1.73 13.14
CA ASN A 113 -12.25 1.16 11.82
C ASN A 113 -11.18 1.57 10.80
N LEU A 114 -10.15 2.31 11.23
CA LEU A 114 -9.01 2.65 10.37
C LEU A 114 -8.03 1.49 10.34
N SER A 115 -7.48 1.25 9.15
CA SER A 115 -6.46 0.25 8.92
C SER A 115 -5.18 0.60 9.68
N LEU A 116 -4.37 -0.42 9.96
CA LEU A 116 -3.14 -0.24 10.74
C LEU A 116 -2.13 0.62 9.97
N LYS A 117 -2.00 0.46 8.65
CA LYS A 117 -1.08 1.28 7.85
C LYS A 117 -1.57 2.73 7.81
N PHE A 118 -2.87 2.96 7.66
CA PHE A 118 -3.42 4.31 7.68
C PHE A 118 -3.12 5.02 9.01
N ASN A 119 -3.34 4.32 10.12
CA ASN A 119 -3.01 4.82 11.46
C ASN A 119 -1.50 4.98 11.68
N LEU A 120 -0.63 4.22 11.01
CA LEU A 120 0.82 4.38 11.10
C LEU A 120 1.25 5.76 10.58
N PHE A 121 0.74 6.20 9.43
CA PHE A 121 1.10 7.52 8.88
C PHE A 121 0.40 8.67 9.63
N LYS A 122 -0.91 8.52 9.88
CA LYS A 122 -1.71 9.54 10.58
C LYS A 122 -1.29 9.70 12.04
N GLY A 123 -1.16 8.59 12.77
CA GLY A 123 -0.88 8.57 14.20
C GLY A 123 0.51 9.11 14.56
N ASN A 124 1.49 8.93 13.66
CA ASN A 124 2.82 9.51 13.80
C ASN A 124 2.95 10.92 13.20
N ASN A 125 1.84 11.52 12.74
CA ASN A 125 1.79 12.86 12.15
C ASN A 125 2.81 13.07 11.03
N LEU A 126 2.98 12.06 10.16
CA LEU A 126 3.97 12.10 9.09
C LEU A 126 3.60 13.15 8.04
N LYS A 127 4.61 13.77 7.42
CA LYS A 127 4.45 14.88 6.48
C LYS A 127 3.53 14.57 5.30
N VAL A 128 3.53 13.34 4.80
CA VAL A 128 2.62 12.92 3.72
C VAL A 128 1.14 13.04 4.09
N TYR A 129 0.78 12.95 5.38
CA TYR A 129 -0.60 13.09 5.85
C TYR A 129 -1.08 14.56 5.87
N GLN A 130 -0.17 15.52 5.81
CA GLN A 130 -0.52 16.95 5.79
C GLN A 130 -1.31 17.31 4.52
N ASP A 131 -0.97 16.68 3.38
CA ASP A 131 -1.81 16.72 2.19
C ASP A 131 -2.87 15.61 2.24
N LYS A 132 -3.97 15.92 2.94
CA LYS A 132 -5.09 14.98 3.14
C LYS A 132 -5.66 14.46 1.82
N LYS A 133 -5.78 15.32 0.81
CA LYS A 133 -6.38 14.96 -0.48
C LYS A 133 -5.50 13.93 -1.20
N PHE A 134 -4.19 14.16 -1.25
CA PHE A 134 -3.24 13.19 -1.78
C PHE A 134 -3.26 11.90 -0.96
N PHE A 135 -3.19 12.03 0.37
CA PHE A 135 -3.11 10.90 1.28
C PHE A 135 -4.31 9.95 1.14
N TYR A 136 -5.54 10.48 1.16
CA TYR A 136 -6.77 9.68 1.07
C TYR A 136 -6.92 8.97 -0.27
N ARG A 137 -6.43 9.56 -1.36
CA ARG A 137 -6.51 8.97 -2.70
C ARG A 137 -5.55 7.83 -2.93
N HIS A 138 -4.42 7.80 -2.22
CA HIS A 138 -3.33 6.88 -2.53
C HIS A 138 -2.99 5.89 -1.41
N CYS A 139 -3.23 6.24 -0.14
CA CYS A 139 -2.87 5.39 0.99
C CYS A 139 -3.74 4.10 1.00
N GLY A 140 -3.08 2.96 0.82
CA GLY A 140 -3.70 1.63 0.83
C GLY A 140 -4.66 1.39 -0.34
N GLN A 141 -4.48 2.08 -1.47
CA GLN A 141 -5.38 1.99 -2.63
C GLN A 141 -4.78 1.27 -3.84
N ILE A 142 -3.47 1.00 -3.85
CA ILE A 142 -2.75 0.52 -5.05
C ILE A 142 -2.24 -0.91 -4.83
N PRO A 143 -2.48 -1.84 -5.77
CA PRO A 143 -1.88 -3.16 -5.70
C PRO A 143 -0.36 -3.04 -5.88
N VAL A 144 0.40 -3.58 -4.92
CA VAL A 144 1.86 -3.51 -4.94
C VAL A 144 2.42 -4.91 -5.21
N LEU A 145 3.25 -5.02 -6.25
CA LEU A 145 4.10 -6.17 -6.47
C LEU A 145 5.45 -5.91 -5.80
N TYR A 146 5.80 -6.71 -4.79
CA TYR A 146 7.10 -6.66 -4.12
C TYR A 146 7.92 -7.91 -4.46
N ILE A 147 9.09 -7.71 -5.08
CA ILE A 147 10.00 -8.78 -5.48
C ILE A 147 11.29 -8.63 -4.68
N ASP A 148 11.72 -9.70 -4.01
CA ASP A 148 12.98 -9.79 -3.27
C ASP A 148 13.74 -11.03 -3.76
N PHE A 149 15.01 -10.87 -4.14
CA PHE A 149 15.84 -11.91 -4.78
C PHE A 149 16.74 -12.63 -3.76
N LYS A 150 16.23 -12.88 -2.56
CA LYS A 150 16.99 -13.60 -1.51
C LYS A 150 17.60 -14.90 -2.00
#